data_AF-A0A7C6DBL5-F1
#
_entry.id   AF-A0A7C6DBL5-F1
#
_cell.length_a   1.000
_cell.length_b   1.000
_cell.length_c   1.000
_cell.angle_alpha   90.00
_cell.angle_beta   90.00
_cell.angle_gamma   90.00
#
_symmetry.space_group_name_H-M   'P 1'
#
loop_
_entity.id
_entity.type
_entity.pdbx_description
1 polymer ?
#
loop_
_entity_poly.entity_id
_entity_poly.type
_entity_poly.pdbx_seq_one_letter_code
_entity_poly.pdbx_strand_id
1 'polypeptide(L)'
;MYFFSFCKLDEILKKEGKATCQRYFKSKLEENRNLAARLVNDTRITFPCFFVLMPVLEEKNIYSLLRDDLKKAYDFSQSVSVNKPSNLKKDMKNKIMLKWIVESSLLHNNLGGNFNEVVDVAVSILANEYRELSLLGTISELIFLRYRNDENIHDLVWAYFRFNTPITLKYIARFLDSKNPKDRKLAKKLLGCEAKSCKDFLKYMTEDESKMIYTDESFQYASNPRVYAAKEGTDHDLHKGKQV
;
A
#
# COMPACT_ATOMS: atom_id res chain seq x y z
N MET A 1 3.18 -9.78 -12.71
CA MET A 1 2.26 -10.34 -11.71
C MET A 1 2.98 -11.53 -11.09
N TYR A 2 3.50 -11.39 -9.87
CA TYR A 2 4.09 -12.53 -9.16
C TYR A 2 2.96 -13.46 -8.75
N PHE A 3 2.99 -14.72 -9.19
CA PHE A 3 2.11 -15.76 -8.67
C PHE A 3 2.56 -16.08 -7.23
N PHE A 4 1.89 -15.50 -6.24
CA PHE A 4 2.06 -15.94 -4.86
C PHE A 4 1.41 -17.30 -4.69
N SER A 5 2.22 -18.36 -4.61
CA SER A 5 1.77 -19.64 -4.06
C SER A 5 1.66 -19.47 -2.55
N PHE A 6 0.45 -19.60 -1.99
CA PHE A 6 0.26 -19.46 -0.55
C PHE A 6 0.92 -20.60 0.22
N CYS A 7 1.53 -20.26 1.37
CA CYS A 7 1.91 -21.27 2.35
C CYS A 7 0.66 -21.74 3.12
N LYS A 8 0.82 -22.78 3.94
CA LYS A 8 -0.30 -23.36 4.69
C LYS A 8 -1.01 -22.34 5.59
N LEU A 9 -0.27 -21.45 6.24
CA LEU A 9 -0.83 -20.43 7.14
C LEU A 9 -1.60 -19.36 6.36
N ASP A 10 -1.07 -18.95 5.20
CA ASP A 10 -1.73 -18.02 4.29
C ASP A 10 -3.06 -18.58 3.76
N GLU A 11 -3.09 -19.88 3.41
CA GLU A 11 -4.33 -20.53 2.98
C GLU A 11 -5.39 -20.51 4.08
N ILE A 12 -5.00 -20.77 5.33
CA ILE A 12 -5.91 -20.73 6.49
C ILE A 12 -6.37 -19.29 6.72
N LEU A 13 -5.47 -18.30 6.69
CA LEU A 13 -5.86 -16.91 6.84
C LEU A 13 -6.89 -16.50 5.77
N LYS A 14 -6.63 -16.85 4.51
CA LYS A 14 -7.50 -16.49 3.39
C LYS A 14 -8.88 -17.15 3.46
N LYS A 15 -8.96 -18.41 3.91
CA LYS A 15 -10.21 -19.19 3.94
C LYS A 15 -11.00 -19.02 5.23
N GLU A 16 -10.32 -18.92 6.37
CA GLU A 16 -10.90 -19.07 7.71
C GLU A 16 -10.66 -17.84 8.61
N GLY A 17 -9.90 -16.86 8.13
CA GLY A 17 -9.68 -15.58 8.80
C GLY A 17 -8.64 -15.58 9.92
N LYS A 18 -8.44 -14.39 10.49
CA LYS A 18 -7.38 -14.08 11.47
C LYS A 18 -7.41 -14.99 12.69
N ALA A 19 -8.57 -15.09 13.35
CA ALA A 19 -8.70 -15.84 14.61
C ALA A 19 -8.37 -17.32 14.44
N THR A 20 -8.83 -17.93 13.35
CA THR A 20 -8.58 -19.33 13.06
C THR A 20 -7.11 -19.59 12.70
N CYS A 21 -6.49 -18.72 11.91
CA CYS A 21 -5.07 -18.79 11.59
C CYS A 21 -4.19 -18.71 12.86
N GLN A 22 -4.48 -17.76 13.75
CA GLN A 22 -3.78 -17.61 15.03
C GLN A 22 -3.96 -18.85 15.93
N ARG A 23 -5.19 -19.36 16.07
CA ARG A 23 -5.48 -20.55 16.87
C ARG A 23 -4.76 -21.79 16.33
N TYR A 24 -4.77 -21.99 15.01
CA TYR A 24 -4.06 -23.09 14.38
C TYR A 24 -2.55 -23.00 14.63
N PHE A 25 -1.96 -21.82 14.46
CA PHE A 25 -0.54 -21.63 14.72
C PHE A 25 -0.18 -21.86 16.20
N LYS A 26 -1.02 -21.38 17.12
CA LYS A 26 -0.89 -21.59 18.57
C LYS A 26 -0.94 -23.07 18.95
N SER A 27 -1.87 -23.84 18.38
CA SER A 27 -1.95 -25.29 18.64
C SER A 27 -0.70 -26.01 18.15
N LYS A 28 -0.15 -25.63 16.98
CA LYS A 28 1.10 -26.21 16.47
C LYS A 28 2.31 -25.86 17.33
N LEU A 29 2.33 -24.68 17.94
CA LEU A 29 3.37 -24.31 18.90
C LEU A 29 3.34 -25.18 20.16
N GLU A 30 2.15 -25.50 20.65
CA GLU A 30 1.93 -26.34 21.84
C GLU A 30 2.26 -27.81 21.57
N GLU A 31 1.97 -28.30 20.36
CA GLU A 31 2.36 -29.65 19.93
C GLU A 31 3.87 -29.78 19.69
N ASN A 32 4.46 -28.87 18.89
CA ASN A 32 5.86 -28.94 18.51
C ASN A 32 6.40 -27.57 18.07
N ARG A 33 7.16 -26.94 18.97
CA ARG A 33 7.76 -25.62 18.76
C ARG A 33 8.63 -25.52 17.50
N ASN A 34 9.39 -26.56 17.17
CA ASN A 34 10.26 -26.57 15.99
C ASN A 34 9.45 -26.67 14.69
N LEU A 35 8.38 -27.46 14.69
CA LEU A 35 7.47 -27.55 13.54
C LEU A 35 6.76 -26.23 13.30
N ALA A 36 6.27 -25.58 14.35
CA ALA A 36 5.66 -24.26 14.24
C ALA A 36 6.64 -23.20 13.73
N ALA A 37 7.89 -23.23 14.21
CA ALA A 37 8.94 -22.35 13.69
C ALA A 37 9.16 -22.56 12.18
N ARG A 38 9.08 -23.79 11.67
CA ARG A 38 9.14 -24.05 10.22
C ARG A 38 7.95 -23.48 9.46
N LEU A 39 6.74 -23.50 10.03
CA LEU A 39 5.55 -22.95 9.39
C LEU A 39 5.65 -21.44 9.21
N VAL A 40 6.03 -20.69 10.25
CA VAL A 40 6.12 -19.22 10.15
C VAL A 40 7.32 -18.77 9.30
N ASN A 41 8.38 -19.57 9.25
CA ASN A 41 9.56 -19.31 8.41
C ASN A 41 9.43 -19.83 6.97
N ASP A 42 8.25 -20.32 6.55
CA ASP A 42 8.03 -20.69 5.15
C ASP A 42 8.33 -19.50 4.24
N THR A 43 9.17 -19.70 3.22
CA THR A 43 9.66 -18.61 2.37
C THR A 43 8.56 -17.93 1.56
N ARG A 44 7.40 -18.58 1.43
CA ARG A 44 6.22 -18.08 0.72
C ARG A 44 5.24 -17.32 1.62
N ILE A 45 5.49 -17.23 2.93
CA ILE A 45 4.61 -16.50 3.83
C ILE A 45 4.45 -15.06 3.35
N THR A 46 3.21 -14.58 3.31
CA THR A 46 2.92 -13.19 2.98
C THR A 46 3.07 -12.29 4.21
N PHE A 47 3.34 -11.01 4.00
CA PHE A 47 3.41 -10.08 5.12
C PHE A 47 2.08 -9.98 5.90
N PRO A 48 0.90 -9.89 5.25
CA PRO A 48 -0.38 -9.94 5.96
C PRO A 48 -0.53 -11.14 6.90
N CYS A 49 -0.14 -12.34 6.44
CA CYS A 49 -0.19 -13.54 7.27
C CYS A 49 0.80 -13.47 8.42
N PHE A 50 2.03 -13.04 8.15
CA PHE A 50 3.03 -12.87 9.21
C PHE A 50 2.59 -11.84 10.26
N PHE A 51 2.04 -10.69 9.84
CA PHE A 51 1.51 -9.64 10.71
C PHE A 51 0.41 -10.16 11.64
N VAL A 52 -0.53 -10.96 11.10
CA VAL A 52 -1.59 -11.61 11.88
C VAL A 52 -1.02 -12.51 12.98
N LEU A 53 0.12 -13.16 12.75
CA LEU A 53 0.74 -14.08 13.70
C LEU A 53 1.58 -13.36 14.76
N MET A 54 1.99 -12.11 14.55
CA MET A 54 2.87 -11.36 15.47
C MET A 54 2.43 -11.39 16.94
N PRO A 55 1.13 -11.21 17.30
CA PRO A 55 0.70 -11.29 18.69
C PRO A 55 0.96 -12.67 19.32
N VAL A 56 0.85 -13.75 18.53
CA VAL A 56 1.14 -15.11 18.99
C VAL A 56 2.66 -15.33 19.13
N LEU A 57 3.46 -14.72 18.26
CA LEU A 57 4.94 -14.78 18.34
C LEU A 57 5.45 -14.14 19.63
N GLU A 58 4.85 -13.01 20.02
CA GLU A 58 5.11 -12.29 21.26
C GLU A 58 4.68 -13.12 22.48
N GLU A 59 3.42 -13.56 22.52
CA GLU A 59 2.87 -14.37 23.62
C GLU A 59 3.74 -15.62 23.91
N LYS A 60 4.21 -16.29 22.86
CA LYS A 60 4.92 -17.57 22.96
C LYS A 60 6.45 -17.43 22.94
N ASN A 61 6.99 -16.20 22.93
CA ASN A 61 8.42 -15.90 22.96
C ASN A 61 9.24 -16.67 21.89
N ILE A 62 8.77 -16.68 20.63
CA ILE A 62 9.45 -17.40 19.53
C ILE A 62 10.19 -16.49 18.54
N TYR A 63 10.34 -15.20 18.87
CA TYR A 63 11.07 -14.23 18.06
C TYR A 63 12.49 -14.72 17.66
N SER A 64 13.22 -15.35 18.57
CA SER A 64 14.57 -15.85 18.32
C SER A 64 14.64 -16.89 17.20
N LEU A 65 13.55 -17.62 16.96
CA LEU A 65 13.43 -18.67 15.95
C LEU A 65 13.05 -18.15 14.56
N LEU A 66 12.75 -16.86 14.42
CA LEU A 66 12.43 -16.25 13.14
C LEU A 66 13.69 -16.08 12.28
N ARG A 67 13.53 -16.25 10.97
CA ARG A 67 14.51 -15.82 9.97
C ARG A 67 14.68 -14.30 9.99
N ASP A 68 15.84 -13.82 9.58
CA ASP A 68 16.26 -12.42 9.78
C ASP A 68 15.36 -11.39 9.10
N ASP A 69 14.83 -11.70 7.91
CA ASP A 69 13.88 -10.83 7.20
C ASP A 69 12.55 -10.68 7.95
N LEU A 70 12.07 -11.74 8.59
CA LEU A 70 10.88 -11.68 9.45
C LEU A 70 11.13 -10.92 10.75
N LYS A 71 12.31 -11.08 11.36
CA LYS A 71 12.72 -10.29 12.54
C LYS A 71 12.71 -8.80 12.20
N LYS A 72 13.31 -8.41 11.07
CA LYS A 72 13.29 -7.03 10.60
C LYS A 72 11.88 -6.50 10.35
N ALA A 73 11.02 -7.30 9.72
CA ALA A 73 9.64 -6.91 9.46
C ALA A 73 8.83 -6.77 10.76
N TYR A 74 9.09 -7.63 11.75
CA TYR A 74 8.53 -7.51 13.10
C TYR A 74 8.98 -6.21 13.77
N ASP A 75 10.28 -5.96 13.84
CA ASP A 75 10.84 -4.77 14.50
C ASP A 75 10.37 -3.48 13.82
N PHE A 76 10.28 -3.49 12.48
CA PHE A 76 9.71 -2.40 11.71
C PHE A 76 8.24 -2.16 12.10
N SER A 77 7.41 -3.20 12.13
CA SER A 77 5.99 -3.09 12.48
C SER A 77 5.78 -2.58 13.92
N GLN A 78 6.63 -3.02 14.85
CA GLN A 78 6.63 -2.54 16.22
C GLN A 78 7.04 -1.06 16.30
N SER A 79 8.06 -0.65 15.54
CA SER A 79 8.52 0.76 15.52
C SER A 79 7.44 1.72 15.03
N VAL A 80 6.66 1.31 14.02
CA VAL A 80 5.51 2.07 13.53
C VAL A 80 4.45 2.21 14.61
N SER A 81 4.08 1.09 15.27
CA SER A 81 3.04 1.07 16.29
C SER A 81 3.29 2.00 17.49
N VAL A 82 4.57 2.32 17.78
CA VAL A 82 4.95 3.24 18.87
C VAL A 82 5.31 4.65 18.37
N ASN A 83 4.99 4.99 17.12
CA ASN A 83 5.30 6.27 16.48
C ASN A 83 6.79 6.66 16.59
N LYS A 84 7.68 5.66 16.63
CA LYS A 84 9.12 5.92 16.61
C LYS A 84 9.56 6.09 15.16
N PRO A 85 10.40 7.09 14.85
CA PRO A 85 10.97 7.21 13.52
C PRO A 85 11.69 5.90 13.20
N SER A 86 11.26 5.23 12.13
CA SER A 86 11.94 4.02 11.68
C SER A 86 13.33 4.45 11.19
N ASN A 87 14.36 4.23 12.01
CA ASN A 87 15.77 4.49 11.65
C ASN A 87 16.29 3.44 10.64
N LEU A 88 15.45 3.04 9.69
CA LEU A 88 15.81 2.13 8.62
C LEU A 88 16.85 2.82 7.76
N LYS A 89 18.11 2.39 7.93
CA LYS A 89 19.19 2.80 7.05
C LYS A 89 18.81 2.41 5.62
N LYS A 90 19.16 3.29 4.68
CA LYS A 90 18.98 3.02 3.25
C LYS A 90 19.87 1.85 2.85
N ASP A 91 19.27 0.67 2.73
CA ASP A 91 19.96 -0.57 2.36
C ASP A 91 19.05 -1.46 1.50
N MET A 92 19.68 -2.33 0.69
CA MET A 92 18.94 -3.17 -0.26
C MET A 92 18.04 -4.20 0.43
N LYS A 93 18.42 -4.69 1.62
CA LYS A 93 17.62 -5.68 2.35
C LYS A 93 16.34 -5.06 2.90
N ASN A 94 16.41 -3.84 3.42
CA ASN A 94 15.27 -3.07 3.90
C ASN A 94 14.36 -2.71 2.73
N LYS A 95 14.94 -2.32 1.57
CA LYS A 95 14.16 -2.13 0.35
C LYS A 95 13.36 -3.38 -0.03
N ILE A 96 13.99 -4.55 -0.07
CA ILE A 96 13.32 -5.82 -0.39
C ILE A 96 12.21 -6.14 0.61
N MET A 97 12.47 -5.99 1.91
CA MET A 97 11.47 -6.19 2.96
C MET A 97 10.27 -5.25 2.80
N LEU A 98 10.50 -3.95 2.60
CA LEU A 98 9.44 -2.96 2.40
C LEU A 98 8.63 -3.26 1.14
N LYS A 99 9.29 -3.68 0.05
CA LYS A 99 8.60 -4.14 -1.15
C LYS A 99 7.70 -5.34 -0.86
N TRP A 100 8.19 -6.35 -0.15
CA TRP A 100 7.40 -7.52 0.21
C TRP A 100 6.17 -7.16 1.07
N ILE A 101 6.31 -6.23 2.02
CA ILE A 101 5.21 -5.68 2.82
C ILE A 101 4.11 -5.11 1.90
N VAL A 102 4.48 -4.25 0.96
CA VAL A 102 3.54 -3.58 0.06
C VAL A 102 2.96 -4.53 -1.00
N GLU A 103 3.79 -5.30 -1.68
CA GLU A 103 3.39 -6.22 -2.77
C GLU A 103 2.38 -7.27 -2.30
N SER A 104 2.57 -7.79 -1.09
CA SER A 104 1.68 -8.83 -0.55
C SER A 104 0.45 -8.28 0.16
N SER A 105 0.38 -6.96 0.42
CA SER A 105 -0.75 -6.33 1.13
C SER A 105 -2.11 -6.46 0.43
N LEU A 106 -2.12 -6.66 -0.89
CA LEU A 106 -3.36 -6.88 -1.67
C LEU A 106 -3.95 -8.28 -1.51
N LEU A 107 -3.19 -9.23 -0.97
CA LEU A 107 -3.59 -10.64 -0.95
C LEU A 107 -4.62 -10.97 0.14
N HIS A 108 -4.71 -10.10 1.15
CA HIS A 108 -5.62 -10.22 2.28
C HIS A 108 -6.17 -8.83 2.61
N ASN A 109 -7.47 -8.74 2.90
CA ASN A 109 -8.16 -7.48 3.20
C ASN A 109 -8.63 -7.43 4.66
N ASN A 110 -8.99 -6.22 5.12
CA ASN A 110 -9.66 -5.99 6.41
C ASN A 110 -8.86 -6.49 7.64
N LEU A 111 -7.54 -6.30 7.64
CA LEU A 111 -6.67 -6.70 8.77
C LEU A 111 -6.58 -5.65 9.89
N GLY A 112 -7.19 -4.48 9.70
CA GLY A 112 -7.33 -3.42 10.70
C GLY A 112 -6.37 -2.23 10.51
N GLY A 113 -6.64 -1.15 11.24
CA GLY A 113 -5.91 0.12 11.12
C GLY A 113 -4.40 0.01 11.31
N ASN A 114 -3.94 -0.73 12.33
CA ASN A 114 -2.51 -0.90 12.60
C ASN A 114 -1.77 -1.61 11.45
N PHE A 115 -2.42 -2.56 10.77
CA PHE A 115 -1.84 -3.17 9.57
C PHE A 115 -1.71 -2.14 8.44
N ASN A 116 -2.77 -1.35 8.23
CA ASN A 116 -2.80 -0.33 7.20
C ASN A 116 -1.71 0.73 7.42
N GLU A 117 -1.51 1.16 8.66
CA GLU A 117 -0.46 2.12 9.05
C GLU A 117 0.95 1.60 8.73
N VAL A 118 1.25 0.34 9.04
CA VAL A 118 2.56 -0.27 8.69
C VAL A 118 2.79 -0.27 7.18
N VAL A 119 1.76 -0.57 6.40
CA VAL A 119 1.85 -0.53 4.92
C VAL A 119 2.05 0.91 4.44
N ASP A 120 1.36 1.89 5.03
CA ASP A 120 1.43 3.30 4.61
C ASP A 120 2.80 3.90 4.90
N VAL A 121 3.38 3.60 6.07
CA VAL A 121 4.76 3.97 6.40
C VAL A 121 5.74 3.28 5.44
N ALA A 122 5.53 2.00 5.10
CA ALA A 122 6.39 1.31 4.15
C ALA A 122 6.37 1.97 2.76
N VAL A 123 5.19 2.36 2.27
CA VAL A 123 5.03 3.12 1.02
C VAL A 123 5.73 4.47 1.11
N SER A 124 5.57 5.20 2.21
CA SER A 124 6.21 6.51 2.42
C SER A 124 7.74 6.42 2.34
N ILE A 125 8.34 5.41 2.96
CA ILE A 125 9.79 5.19 2.90
C ILE A 125 10.23 4.80 1.49
N LEU A 126 9.48 3.91 0.82
CA LEU A 126 9.76 3.52 -0.57
C LEU A 126 9.69 4.70 -1.53
N ALA A 127 8.78 5.65 -1.30
CA ALA A 127 8.62 6.86 -2.08
C ALA A 127 9.74 7.87 -1.83
N ASN A 128 10.00 8.21 -0.57
CA ASN A 128 10.91 9.30 -0.21
C ASN A 128 12.39 8.88 -0.27
N GLU A 129 12.72 7.69 0.24
CA GLU A 129 14.12 7.24 0.40
C GLU A 129 14.62 6.46 -0.81
N TYR A 130 13.79 5.56 -1.34
CA TYR A 130 14.20 4.61 -2.39
C TYR A 130 13.74 4.99 -3.79
N ARG A 131 12.77 5.90 -3.93
CA ARG A 131 12.14 6.29 -5.21
C ARG A 131 11.69 5.06 -6.02
N GLU A 132 11.11 4.07 -5.35
CA GLU A 132 10.78 2.76 -5.94
C GLU A 132 9.49 2.77 -6.78
N LEU A 133 9.61 3.08 -8.07
CA LEU A 133 8.47 3.23 -8.98
C LEU A 133 7.79 1.90 -9.37
N SER A 134 8.41 0.74 -9.17
CA SER A 134 7.84 -0.55 -9.62
C SER A 134 6.54 -0.93 -8.91
N LEU A 135 6.22 -0.26 -7.79
CA LEU A 135 5.04 -0.54 -6.97
C LEU A 135 3.86 0.41 -7.22
N LEU A 136 3.99 1.39 -8.11
CA LEU A 136 2.94 2.39 -8.32
C LEU A 136 1.58 1.76 -8.70
N GLY A 137 1.59 0.69 -9.49
CA GLY A 137 0.38 -0.07 -9.81
C GLY A 137 -0.23 -0.72 -8.58
N THR A 138 0.56 -1.48 -7.84
CA THR A 138 0.14 -2.14 -6.59
C THR A 138 -0.43 -1.14 -5.57
N ILE A 139 0.24 -0.02 -5.36
CA ILE A 139 -0.18 0.99 -4.38
C ILE A 139 -1.49 1.66 -4.83
N SER A 140 -1.64 1.93 -6.13
CA SER A 140 -2.92 2.45 -6.66
C SER A 140 -4.06 1.45 -6.40
N GLU A 141 -3.86 0.15 -6.69
CA GLU A 141 -4.85 -0.88 -6.40
C GLU A 141 -5.21 -0.95 -4.91
N LEU A 142 -4.23 -0.74 -4.02
CA LEU A 142 -4.46 -0.72 -2.58
C LEU A 142 -5.31 0.47 -2.13
N ILE A 143 -5.05 1.67 -2.67
CA ILE A 143 -5.87 2.87 -2.43
C ILE A 143 -7.34 2.60 -2.77
N PHE A 144 -7.60 2.06 -3.96
CA PHE A 144 -8.97 1.77 -4.40
C PHE A 144 -9.60 0.58 -3.65
N LEU A 145 -8.82 -0.43 -3.26
CA LEU A 145 -9.30 -1.52 -2.41
C LEU A 145 -9.79 -0.98 -1.06
N ARG A 146 -8.96 -0.19 -0.37
CA ARG A 146 -9.30 0.41 0.92
C ARG A 146 -10.51 1.34 0.82
N TYR A 147 -10.56 2.20 -0.19
CA TYR A 147 -11.69 3.10 -0.40
C TYR A 147 -13.01 2.35 -0.62
N ARG A 148 -12.99 1.23 -1.35
CA ARG A 148 -14.19 0.40 -1.54
C ARG A 148 -14.71 -0.15 -0.22
N ASN A 149 -13.81 -0.53 0.68
CA ASN A 149 -14.10 -1.06 2.02
C ASN A 149 -14.29 0.03 3.09
N ASP A 150 -14.34 1.31 2.70
CA ASP A 150 -14.48 2.45 3.61
C ASP A 150 -13.36 2.54 4.66
N GLU A 151 -12.17 2.04 4.32
CA GLU A 151 -10.94 2.16 5.13
C GLU A 151 -10.23 3.50 4.86
N ASN A 152 -9.39 3.94 5.81
CA ASN A 152 -8.59 5.17 5.66
C ASN A 152 -7.57 5.04 4.50
N ILE A 153 -7.58 6.03 3.60
CA ILE A 153 -6.66 6.13 2.46
C ILE A 153 -5.79 7.38 2.48
N HIS A 154 -5.95 8.27 3.46
CA HIS A 154 -5.36 9.60 3.44
C HIS A 154 -3.83 9.55 3.41
N ASP A 155 -3.22 8.82 4.35
CA ASP A 155 -1.76 8.70 4.44
C ASP A 155 -1.18 7.91 3.26
N LEU A 156 -1.89 6.86 2.82
CA LEU A 156 -1.51 6.10 1.64
C LEU A 156 -1.51 6.94 0.36
N VAL A 157 -2.55 7.75 0.14
CA VAL A 157 -2.62 8.65 -1.01
C VAL A 157 -1.54 9.72 -0.93
N TRP A 158 -1.32 10.29 0.25
CA TRP A 158 -0.24 11.25 0.46
C TRP A 158 1.10 10.63 0.07
N ALA A 159 1.44 9.47 0.64
CA ALA A 159 2.67 8.74 0.34
C ALA A 159 2.79 8.36 -1.16
N TYR A 160 1.68 7.99 -1.80
CA TYR A 160 1.64 7.66 -3.22
C TYR A 160 2.01 8.82 -4.14
N PHE A 161 1.64 10.05 -3.77
CA PHE A 161 2.00 11.20 -4.58
C PHE A 161 3.40 11.73 -4.28
N ARG A 162 4.02 11.35 -3.16
CA ARG A 162 5.43 11.66 -2.84
C ARG A 162 6.45 11.02 -3.79
N PHE A 163 6.03 10.06 -4.63
CA PHE A 163 6.88 9.57 -5.71
C PHE A 163 7.21 10.67 -6.74
N ASN A 164 6.44 11.76 -6.77
CA ASN A 164 6.69 12.96 -7.57
C ASN A 164 6.94 12.63 -9.06
N THR A 165 6.05 11.83 -9.63
CA THR A 165 6.08 11.48 -11.06
C THR A 165 4.67 11.46 -11.65
N PRO A 166 4.43 12.07 -12.83
CA PRO A 166 3.13 12.03 -13.51
C PRO A 166 2.64 10.60 -13.82
N ILE A 167 3.53 9.60 -13.81
CA ILE A 167 3.16 8.19 -13.97
C ILE A 167 2.14 7.75 -12.89
N THR A 168 2.17 8.35 -11.70
CA THR A 168 1.15 8.13 -10.65
C THR A 168 -0.27 8.35 -11.17
N LEU A 169 -0.49 9.44 -11.92
CA LEU A 169 -1.79 9.76 -12.52
C LEU A 169 -2.23 8.70 -13.54
N LYS A 170 -1.29 8.15 -14.32
CA LYS A 170 -1.59 7.10 -15.32
C LYS A 170 -2.15 5.84 -14.64
N TYR A 171 -1.65 5.47 -13.47
CA TYR A 171 -2.17 4.33 -12.70
C TYR A 171 -3.54 4.61 -12.09
N ILE A 172 -3.78 5.82 -11.57
CA ILE A 172 -5.10 6.24 -11.07
C ILE A 172 -6.14 6.29 -12.21
N ALA A 173 -5.77 6.77 -13.40
CA ALA A 173 -6.65 6.92 -14.56
C ALA A 173 -7.31 5.60 -15.00
N ARG A 174 -6.64 4.46 -14.78
CA ARG A 174 -7.19 3.12 -15.05
C ARG A 174 -8.52 2.86 -14.34
N PHE A 175 -8.76 3.54 -13.20
CA PHE A 175 -9.98 3.37 -12.41
C PHE A 175 -11.16 4.23 -12.91
N LEU A 176 -10.95 5.15 -13.86
CA LEU A 176 -12.05 5.84 -14.55
C LEU A 176 -12.95 4.87 -15.31
N ASP A 177 -12.37 3.78 -15.83
CA ASP A 177 -13.08 2.73 -16.56
C ASP A 177 -13.56 1.58 -15.63
N SER A 178 -13.39 1.71 -14.31
CA SER A 178 -13.83 0.68 -13.36
C SER A 178 -15.35 0.51 -13.41
N LYS A 179 -15.82 -0.73 -13.30
CA LYS A 179 -17.25 -1.03 -13.15
C LYS A 179 -17.82 -0.52 -11.82
N ASN A 180 -16.97 -0.36 -10.80
CA ASN A 180 -17.40 0.11 -9.49
C ASN A 180 -17.56 1.65 -9.48
N PRO A 181 -18.74 2.20 -9.13
CA PRO A 181 -18.94 3.65 -9.07
C PRO A 181 -18.09 4.35 -7.99
N LYS A 182 -17.75 3.69 -6.87
CA LYS A 182 -16.83 4.24 -5.86
C LYS A 182 -15.45 4.49 -6.46
N ASP A 183 -14.94 3.55 -7.27
CA ASP A 183 -13.65 3.70 -7.94
C ASP A 183 -13.67 4.88 -8.91
N ARG A 184 -14.67 4.97 -9.79
CA ARG A 184 -14.76 6.08 -10.75
C ARG A 184 -14.82 7.44 -10.04
N LYS A 185 -15.60 7.53 -8.95
CA LYS A 185 -15.71 8.74 -8.13
C LYS A 185 -14.37 9.13 -7.51
N LEU A 186 -13.65 8.18 -6.91
CA LEU A 186 -12.34 8.45 -6.32
C LEU A 186 -11.31 8.82 -7.39
N ALA A 187 -11.29 8.13 -8.53
CA ALA A 187 -10.36 8.42 -9.62
C ALA A 187 -10.51 9.86 -10.10
N LYS A 188 -11.74 10.30 -10.40
CA LYS A 188 -12.01 11.71 -10.76
C LYS A 188 -11.53 12.69 -9.71
N LYS A 189 -11.79 12.40 -8.43
CA LYS A 189 -11.35 13.23 -7.30
C LYS A 189 -9.82 13.35 -7.24
N LEU A 190 -9.10 12.23 -7.33
CA LEU A 190 -7.63 12.19 -7.26
C LEU A 190 -6.96 12.80 -8.48
N LEU A 191 -7.58 12.70 -9.66
CA LEU A 191 -7.08 13.30 -10.90
C LEU A 191 -7.44 14.78 -11.03
N GLY A 192 -8.38 15.27 -10.21
CA GLY A 192 -8.88 16.64 -10.31
C GLY A 192 -9.58 16.95 -11.65
N CYS A 193 -10.16 15.95 -12.32
CA CYS A 193 -10.70 16.11 -13.67
C CYS A 193 -12.04 15.38 -13.87
N GLU A 194 -12.81 15.82 -14.87
CA GLU A 194 -14.07 15.20 -15.28
C GLU A 194 -13.92 14.26 -16.49
N ALA A 195 -12.71 13.76 -16.75
CA ALA A 195 -12.47 12.82 -17.83
C ALA A 195 -13.43 11.63 -17.74
N LYS A 196 -14.02 11.25 -18.89
CA LYS A 196 -15.04 10.20 -18.97
C LYS A 196 -14.43 8.79 -19.01
N SER A 197 -13.20 8.68 -19.48
CA SER A 197 -12.48 7.41 -19.62
C SER A 197 -10.99 7.57 -19.36
N CYS A 198 -10.31 6.45 -19.10
CA CYS A 198 -8.85 6.42 -19.00
C CYS A 198 -8.20 6.90 -20.30
N LYS A 199 -8.74 6.47 -21.45
CA LYS A 199 -8.23 6.85 -22.77
C LYS A 199 -8.26 8.36 -22.98
N ASP A 200 -9.37 9.02 -22.63
CA ASP A 200 -9.51 10.46 -22.77
C ASP A 200 -8.49 11.20 -21.89
N PHE A 201 -8.32 10.74 -20.65
CA PHE A 201 -7.35 11.31 -19.73
C PHE A 201 -5.90 11.14 -20.20
N LEU A 202 -5.53 9.96 -20.71
CA LEU A 202 -4.18 9.71 -21.21
C LEU A 202 -3.86 10.53 -22.47
N LYS A 203 -4.85 10.76 -23.34
CA LYS A 203 -4.69 11.67 -24.49
C LYS A 203 -4.34 13.07 -24.01
N TYR A 204 -5.12 13.60 -23.06
CA TYR A 204 -4.88 14.89 -22.44
C TYR A 204 -3.48 14.97 -21.80
N MET A 205 -3.09 13.96 -21.01
CA MET A 205 -1.76 13.90 -20.40
C MET A 205 -0.62 13.93 -21.42
N THR A 206 -0.75 13.25 -22.56
CA THR A 206 0.33 13.17 -23.55
C THR A 206 0.62 14.53 -24.19
N GLU A 207 -0.39 15.39 -24.27
CA GLU A 207 -0.28 16.76 -24.81
C GLU A 207 0.39 17.73 -23.82
N ASP A 208 0.36 17.43 -22.51
CA ASP A 208 0.79 18.34 -21.42
C ASP A 208 1.81 17.75 -20.41
N GLU A 209 2.29 16.51 -20.57
CA GLU A 209 3.15 15.82 -19.57
C GLU A 209 4.43 16.62 -19.22
N SER A 210 5.04 17.30 -20.20
CA SER A 210 6.24 18.13 -20.00
C SER A 210 5.96 19.45 -19.27
N LYS A 211 4.68 19.84 -19.14
CA LYS A 211 4.24 21.04 -18.45
C LYS A 211 3.75 20.74 -17.04
N MET A 212 3.55 19.48 -16.65
CA MET A 212 3.00 19.18 -15.31
C MET A 212 4.02 19.47 -14.19
N ILE A 213 3.61 20.29 -13.23
CA ILE A 213 4.33 20.60 -11.99
C ILE A 213 3.59 19.92 -10.84
N TYR A 214 4.35 19.25 -9.97
CA TYR A 214 3.85 18.75 -8.70
C TYR A 214 3.65 19.91 -7.72
N THR A 215 2.47 20.03 -7.12
CA THR A 215 2.06 21.20 -6.33
C THR A 215 2.27 21.03 -4.82
N ASP A 216 2.69 19.84 -4.36
CA ASP A 216 2.70 19.42 -2.95
C ASP A 216 1.31 19.45 -2.24
N GLU A 217 0.20 19.74 -2.95
CA GLU A 217 -1.13 19.71 -2.36
C GLU A 217 -1.54 18.30 -1.93
N SER A 218 -2.20 18.18 -0.78
CA SER A 218 -2.66 16.90 -0.24
C SER A 218 -3.95 17.00 0.56
N PHE A 219 -4.52 15.84 0.90
CA PHE A 219 -5.72 15.76 1.71
C PHE A 219 -5.56 16.29 3.14
N GLN A 220 -4.33 16.57 3.59
CA GLN A 220 -4.07 17.21 4.87
C GLN A 220 -4.36 18.72 4.82
N TYR A 221 -4.28 19.34 3.63
CA TYR A 221 -4.44 20.79 3.45
C TYR A 221 -5.73 21.17 2.69
N ALA A 222 -6.27 20.27 1.87
CA ALA A 222 -7.48 20.53 1.09
C ALA A 222 -8.38 19.30 0.97
N SER A 223 -9.70 19.51 0.91
CA SER A 223 -10.68 18.43 0.69
C SER A 223 -10.62 17.85 -0.73
N ASN A 224 -10.03 18.60 -1.66
CA ASN A 224 -9.83 18.25 -3.07
C ASN A 224 -8.46 18.77 -3.58
N PRO A 225 -7.34 18.13 -3.20
CA PRO A 225 -6.01 18.60 -3.53
C PRO A 225 -5.71 18.45 -5.02
N ARG A 226 -5.14 19.48 -5.63
CA ARG A 226 -4.65 19.49 -7.01
C ARG A 226 -3.20 19.07 -7.05
N VAL A 227 -2.94 17.77 -6.99
CA VAL A 227 -1.57 17.25 -6.80
C VAL A 227 -0.61 17.59 -7.94
N TYR A 228 -1.13 17.79 -9.15
CA TYR A 228 -0.39 18.30 -10.30
C TYR A 228 -1.14 19.46 -10.95
N ALA A 229 -0.38 20.45 -11.45
CA ALA A 229 -0.87 21.60 -12.20
C ALA A 229 -0.05 21.79 -13.48
N ALA A 230 -0.59 22.45 -14.50
CA ALA A 230 0.18 22.84 -15.67
C ALA A 230 1.10 24.04 -15.34
N LYS A 231 2.35 24.00 -15.80
CA LYS A 231 3.31 25.10 -15.77
C LYS A 231 2.75 26.22 -16.63
N GLU A 232 2.35 27.32 -16.00
CA GLU A 232 1.76 28.44 -16.70
C GLU A 232 2.67 28.93 -17.84
N GLY A 233 2.06 29.02 -19.01
CA GLY A 233 2.61 29.51 -20.26
C GLY A 233 1.46 29.57 -21.26
N THR A 234 0.76 30.71 -21.26
CA THR A 234 -0.36 31.13 -22.15
C THR A 234 -1.67 30.33 -22.04
N ASP A 235 -2.68 30.98 -21.46
CA ASP A 235 -4.12 30.88 -21.73
C ASP A 235 -4.66 29.55 -22.26
N HIS A 236 -4.71 28.53 -21.40
CA HIS A 236 -5.83 27.60 -21.40
C HIS A 236 -6.11 27.17 -19.96
N ASP A 237 -6.93 27.96 -19.28
CA ASP A 237 -7.56 27.62 -18.01
C ASP A 237 -8.09 26.18 -18.04
N LEU A 238 -7.58 25.34 -17.13
CA LEU A 238 -8.09 24.00 -16.87
C LEU A 238 -9.52 23.99 -16.29
N HIS A 239 -10.14 25.16 -16.10
CA HIS A 239 -11.51 25.29 -15.60
C HIS A 239 -12.26 26.49 -16.20
N LYS A 240 -12.92 26.29 -17.35
CA LYS A 240 -14.25 26.88 -17.57
C LYS A 240 -15.32 25.81 -17.25
N GLY A 241 -15.45 25.51 -15.96
CA GLY A 241 -16.55 24.72 -15.41
C GLY A 241 -17.18 25.53 -14.29
N LYS A 242 -18.34 26.12 -14.56
CA LYS A 242 -19.09 27.01 -13.67
C LYS A 242 -19.25 26.41 -12.26
N GLN A 243 -18.89 27.19 -11.25
CA GLN A 243 -19.55 27.11 -9.95
C GLN A 243 -21.01 27.57 -10.17
N VAL A 244 -21.95 26.66 -9.92
CA VAL A 244 -23.32 26.96 -9.48
C VAL A 244 -23.63 25.95 -8.38
#